data_AF-A0A7C5PL55-F1
#
_entry.id   AF-A0A7C5PL55-F1
#
_cell.length_a   1.000
_cell.length_b   1.000
_cell.length_c   1.000
_cell.angle_alpha   90.00
_cell.angle_beta   90.00
_cell.angle_gamma   90.00
#
_symmetry.space_group_name_H-M   'P 1'
#
loop_
_entity.id
_entity.type
_entity.pdbx_description
1 polymer ?
#
loop_
_entity_poly.entity_id
_entity_poly.type
_entity_poly.pdbx_seq_one_letter_code
_entity_poly.pdbx_strand_id
1 'polypeptide(L)'
;MKVKRYFSITVVLMSLFLPTFLNAQQWAKTYGGPYWDFPRDIDLTSDGGYIVLGESRSFGANGPMFWLLKLDAYGNIMFQKGFDRSGWEYPAIVQQTSDGGYILAGATDVEGNSQDVWII
;
A
#
# COMPACT_ATOMS: atom_id res chain seq x y z
N MET A 1 -30.44 -65.00 28.90
CA MET A 1 -29.20 -64.85 28.10
C MET A 1 -28.81 -63.37 28.13
N LYS A 2 -27.75 -62.99 28.87
CA LYS A 2 -27.34 -61.59 29.06
C LYS A 2 -26.45 -61.16 27.90
N VAL A 3 -26.82 -60.11 27.17
CA VAL A 3 -25.93 -59.47 26.18
C VAL A 3 -25.46 -58.16 26.77
N LYS A 4 -24.19 -58.10 27.21
CA LYS A 4 -23.48 -56.84 27.45
C LYS A 4 -22.85 -56.42 26.13
N ARG A 5 -23.09 -55.19 25.67
CA ARG A 5 -22.32 -54.59 24.58
C ARG A 5 -21.82 -53.22 25.03
N TYR A 6 -20.51 -53.06 24.85
CA TYR A 6 -19.70 -51.96 25.36
C TYR A 6 -19.90 -50.70 24.50
N PHE A 7 -19.89 -49.54 25.17
CA PHE A 7 -19.85 -48.21 24.57
C PHE A 7 -18.59 -48.05 23.72
N SER A 8 -18.74 -47.49 22.52
CA SER A 8 -17.62 -46.87 21.80
C SER A 8 -17.90 -45.37 21.73
N ILE A 9 -17.19 -44.61 22.57
CA ILE A 9 -17.14 -43.15 22.45
C ILE A 9 -16.06 -42.87 21.42
N THR A 10 -16.45 -42.58 20.18
CA THR A 10 -15.52 -42.01 19.21
C THR A 10 -15.35 -40.55 19.56
N VAL A 11 -14.27 -40.23 20.28
CA VAL A 11 -13.83 -38.84 20.47
C VAL A 11 -13.21 -38.39 19.15
N VAL A 12 -13.98 -37.70 18.31
CA VAL A 12 -13.38 -36.91 17.22
C VAL A 12 -12.81 -35.66 17.89
N LEU A 13 -11.54 -35.75 18.28
CA LEU A 13 -10.74 -34.59 18.63
C LEU A 13 -10.49 -33.84 17.32
N MET A 14 -11.48 -33.07 16.86
CA MET A 14 -11.30 -32.08 15.82
C MET A 14 -10.41 -31.01 16.47
N SER A 15 -9.12 -31.13 16.23
CA SER A 15 -8.14 -30.13 16.62
C SER A 15 -8.63 -28.79 16.10
N LEU A 16 -9.08 -27.95 17.04
CA LEU A 16 -9.19 -26.52 16.84
C LEU A 16 -7.77 -26.01 16.55
N PHE A 17 -7.35 -26.11 15.30
CA PHE A 17 -6.41 -25.15 14.74
C PHE A 17 -7.20 -23.85 14.65
N LEU A 18 -7.31 -23.15 15.78
CA LEU A 18 -7.43 -21.70 15.71
C LEU A 18 -6.07 -21.28 15.17
N PRO A 19 -5.93 -20.80 13.92
CA PRO A 19 -4.75 -20.04 13.60
C PRO A 19 -4.79 -18.87 14.57
N THR A 20 -3.96 -18.94 15.59
CA THR A 20 -3.58 -17.73 16.30
C THR A 20 -2.94 -16.90 15.21
N PHE A 21 -3.69 -15.95 14.66
CA PHE A 21 -3.11 -14.85 13.92
C PHE A 21 -2.28 -14.08 14.95
N LEU A 22 -1.08 -14.61 15.23
CA LEU A 22 -0.02 -13.81 15.77
C LEU A 22 0.06 -12.66 14.77
N ASN A 23 -0.19 -11.44 15.24
CA ASN A 23 0.09 -10.22 14.50
C ASN A 23 1.62 -10.11 14.37
N ALA A 24 2.22 -11.06 13.68
CA ALA A 24 3.64 -11.12 13.39
C ALA A 24 3.87 -10.18 12.21
N GLN A 25 4.82 -9.25 12.38
CA GLN A 25 5.25 -8.37 11.31
C GLN A 25 5.69 -9.20 10.10
N GLN A 26 4.97 -9.06 8.98
CA GLN A 26 5.30 -9.80 7.75
C GLN A 26 6.59 -9.28 7.12
N TRP A 27 6.75 -7.97 7.06
CA TRP A 27 7.98 -7.29 6.64
C TRP A 27 8.03 -5.87 7.20
N ALA A 28 9.23 -5.29 7.24
CA ALA A 28 9.44 -3.86 7.44
C ALA A 28 10.62 -3.41 6.59
N LYS A 29 10.44 -2.34 5.83
CA LYS A 29 11.42 -1.77 4.90
C LYS A 29 11.33 -0.26 4.93
N THR A 30 12.45 0.39 4.66
CA THR A 30 12.51 1.83 4.45
C THR A 30 12.65 2.11 2.96
N TYR A 31 11.97 3.15 2.49
CA TYR A 31 12.03 3.60 1.11
C TYR A 31 12.33 5.09 1.11
N GLY A 32 13.29 5.52 0.31
CA GLY A 32 13.82 6.88 0.31
C GLY A 32 15.30 6.89 -0.08
N GLY A 33 15.94 8.04 0.03
CA GLY A 33 17.34 8.23 -0.30
C GLY A 33 18.07 9.17 0.68
N PRO A 34 19.10 9.90 0.22
CA PRO A 34 19.99 10.66 1.10
C PRO A 34 19.35 11.93 1.70
N TYR A 35 18.17 12.33 1.22
CA TYR A 35 17.48 13.55 1.65
C TYR A 35 16.11 13.21 2.26
N TRP A 36 15.27 14.22 2.45
CA TRP A 36 13.95 14.02 3.05
C TRP A 36 12.96 13.44 2.05
N ASP A 37 12.25 12.41 2.52
CA ASP A 37 11.21 11.71 1.80
C ASP A 37 10.00 11.55 2.74
N PHE A 38 8.82 11.97 2.30
CA PHE A 38 7.61 12.01 3.11
C PHE A 38 6.47 11.26 2.42
N PRO A 39 5.88 10.23 3.03
CA PRO A 39 4.67 9.63 2.49
C PRO A 39 3.50 10.62 2.61
N ARG A 40 2.66 10.67 1.58
CA ARG A 40 1.43 11.48 1.54
C ARG A 40 0.20 10.59 1.63
N ASP A 41 0.18 9.51 0.86
CA ASP A 41 -0.95 8.60 0.76
C ASP A 41 -0.49 7.18 0.38
N ILE A 42 -1.31 6.18 0.70
CA ILE A 42 -1.06 4.77 0.40
C ILE A 42 -2.37 4.04 0.16
N ASP A 43 -2.41 3.21 -0.88
CA ASP A 43 -3.56 2.36 -1.18
C ASP A 43 -3.15 0.90 -1.45
N LEU A 44 -4.04 -0.03 -1.14
CA LEU A 44 -3.91 -1.43 -1.50
C LEU A 44 -4.23 -1.59 -2.97
N THR A 45 -3.42 -2.38 -3.68
CA THR A 45 -3.66 -2.66 -5.09
C THR A 45 -4.33 -4.02 -5.28
N SER A 46 -5.08 -4.15 -6.37
CA SER A 46 -5.85 -5.36 -6.75
C SER A 46 -4.99 -6.61 -6.92
N ASP A 47 -3.69 -6.43 -7.16
CA ASP A 47 -2.68 -7.50 -7.24
C ASP A 47 -2.13 -7.92 -5.87
N GLY A 48 -2.65 -7.36 -4.77
CA GLY A 48 -2.22 -7.64 -3.39
C GLY A 48 -0.98 -6.86 -2.94
N GLY A 49 -0.48 -5.93 -3.76
CA GLY A 49 0.57 -5.01 -3.40
C GLY A 49 0.07 -3.68 -2.82
N TYR A 50 0.91 -2.66 -2.94
CA TYR A 50 0.64 -1.31 -2.42
C TYR A 50 1.08 -0.25 -3.41
N ILE A 51 0.33 0.84 -3.53
CA ILE A 51 0.78 2.06 -4.21
C ILE A 51 0.96 3.15 -3.17
N VAL A 52 2.13 3.79 -3.15
CA VAL A 52 2.48 4.85 -2.21
C VAL A 52 2.73 6.12 -3.00
N LEU A 53 2.06 7.19 -2.61
CA LEU A 53 2.36 8.53 -3.08
C LEU A 53 3.07 9.29 -1.97
N GLY A 54 4.20 9.90 -2.31
CA GLY A 54 5.03 10.67 -1.40
C GLY A 54 5.59 11.91 -2.05
N GLU A 55 6.37 12.65 -1.26
CA GLU A 55 7.28 13.67 -1.74
C GLU A 55 8.70 13.19 -1.51
N SER A 56 9.59 13.48 -2.46
CA SER A 56 10.99 13.14 -2.36
C SER A 56 11.87 14.33 -2.73
N ARG A 57 12.87 14.61 -1.89
CA ARG A 57 14.04 15.43 -2.26
C ARG A 57 15.24 14.56 -2.65
N SER A 58 15.11 13.25 -2.50
CA SER A 58 16.15 12.27 -2.78
C SER A 58 16.30 11.94 -4.27
N PHE A 59 15.22 12.05 -5.04
CA PHE A 59 15.16 11.58 -6.43
C PHE A 59 14.92 12.68 -7.47
N GLY A 60 14.80 13.94 -7.04
CA GLY A 60 14.58 15.08 -7.93
C GLY A 60 15.86 15.80 -8.35
N ALA A 61 15.95 16.11 -9.65
CA ALA A 61 17.11 16.83 -10.21
C ALA A 61 17.20 18.29 -9.72
N ASN A 62 16.05 18.95 -9.48
CA ASN A 62 15.97 20.40 -9.23
C ASN A 62 15.13 20.78 -8.00
N GLY A 63 14.82 19.84 -7.09
CA GLY A 63 14.02 20.12 -5.90
C GLY A 63 13.09 18.98 -5.48
N PRO A 64 12.17 19.23 -4.52
CA PRO A 64 11.18 18.24 -4.14
C PRO A 64 10.27 17.87 -5.32
N MET A 65 10.02 16.58 -5.49
CA MET A 65 9.10 16.01 -6.47
C MET A 65 8.02 15.19 -5.76
N PHE A 66 6.90 14.96 -6.43
CA PHE A 66 6.06 13.83 -6.05
C PHE A 66 6.75 12.54 -6.45
N TRP A 67 6.60 11.53 -5.63
CA TRP A 67 7.22 10.23 -5.79
C TRP A 67 6.16 9.16 -5.65
N LEU A 68 5.89 8.45 -6.73
CA LEU A 68 4.96 7.34 -6.78
C LEU A 68 5.74 6.03 -6.74
N LEU A 69 5.42 5.16 -5.79
CA LEU A 69 6.12 3.93 -5.52
C LEU A 69 5.14 2.76 -5.48
N LYS A 70 5.26 1.82 -6.42
CA LYS A 70 4.50 0.57 -6.41
C LYS A 70 5.32 -0.52 -5.76
N LEU A 71 4.71 -1.19 -4.79
CA LEU A 71 5.26 -2.32 -4.07
C LEU A 71 4.47 -3.60 -4.37
N ASP A 72 5.15 -4.74 -4.31
CA ASP A 72 4.50 -6.04 -4.23
C ASP A 72 4.03 -6.34 -2.78
N ALA A 73 3.36 -7.48 -2.58
CA ALA A 73 2.86 -7.89 -1.27
C ALA A 73 3.95 -8.02 -0.17
N TYR A 74 5.22 -8.19 -0.57
CA TYR A 74 6.38 -8.35 0.31
C TYR A 74 7.20 -7.07 0.45
N GLY A 75 6.70 -5.94 -0.04
CA GLY A 75 7.38 -4.65 -0.02
C GLY A 75 8.58 -4.58 -0.96
N ASN A 76 8.63 -5.36 -2.04
CA ASN A 76 9.65 -5.15 -3.08
C ASN A 76 9.16 -4.09 -4.05
N ILE A 77 10.07 -3.21 -4.48
CA ILE A 77 9.76 -2.15 -5.44
C ILE A 77 9.48 -2.79 -6.80
N MET A 78 8.26 -2.64 -7.29
CA MET A 78 7.89 -3.02 -8.66
C MET A 78 8.24 -1.88 -9.63
N PHE A 79 7.89 -0.65 -9.26
CA PHE A 79 8.33 0.55 -9.98
C PHE A 79 8.35 1.76 -9.05
N GLN A 80 9.07 2.79 -9.48
CA GLN A 80 9.00 4.13 -8.91
C GLN A 80 9.04 5.19 -10.01
N LYS A 81 8.31 6.29 -9.82
CA LYS A 81 8.26 7.44 -10.74
C LYS A 81 8.30 8.74 -9.97
N GLY A 82 9.06 9.71 -10.48
CA GLY A 82 9.11 11.08 -9.98
C GLY A 82 8.29 12.00 -10.89
N PHE A 83 7.55 12.93 -10.28
CA PHE A 83 6.81 13.96 -10.99
C PHE A 83 7.18 15.33 -10.43
N ASP A 84 7.45 16.29 -11.32
CA ASP A 84 7.75 17.64 -10.89
C ASP A 84 6.61 18.19 -10.05
N ARG A 85 6.95 18.66 -8.84
CA ARG A 85 5.98 19.25 -7.91
C ARG A 85 5.69 20.72 -8.24
N SER A 86 6.38 21.31 -9.22
CA SER A 86 6.25 22.74 -9.53
C SER A 86 4.78 23.11 -9.78
N GLY A 87 4.25 23.99 -8.94
CA GLY A 87 2.85 24.44 -8.98
C GLY A 87 1.97 23.83 -7.89
N TRP A 88 2.30 22.67 -7.33
CA TRP A 88 1.43 21.97 -6.38
C TRP A 88 1.72 22.36 -4.94
N GLU A 89 0.68 22.84 -4.26
CA GLU A 89 0.77 23.31 -2.89
C GLU A 89 0.10 22.36 -1.90
N TYR A 90 -0.92 21.62 -2.33
CA TYR A 90 -1.76 20.79 -1.47
C TYR A 90 -1.43 19.28 -1.54
N PRO A 91 -1.88 18.48 -0.55
CA PRO A 91 -1.74 17.02 -0.58
C PRO A 91 -2.25 16.42 -1.88
N ALA A 92 -1.40 15.62 -2.52
CA ALA A 92 -1.82 14.74 -3.58
C ALA A 92 -2.24 13.39 -2.97
N ILE A 93 -3.34 12.82 -3.46
CA ILE A 93 -3.84 11.47 -3.14
C ILE A 93 -3.61 10.53 -4.30
N VAL A 94 -3.60 9.22 -4.04
CA VAL A 94 -3.49 8.18 -5.07
C VAL A 94 -4.59 7.14 -4.91
N GLN A 95 -5.18 6.71 -6.02
CA GLN A 95 -6.15 5.62 -6.04
C GLN A 95 -5.95 4.74 -7.26
N GLN A 96 -6.02 3.42 -7.08
CA GLN A 96 -6.02 2.50 -8.22
C GLN A 96 -7.39 2.51 -8.92
N THR A 97 -7.39 2.52 -10.25
CA THR A 97 -8.59 2.41 -11.06
C THR A 97 -8.96 0.95 -11.34
N SER A 98 -10.21 0.69 -11.69
CA SER A 98 -10.72 -0.68 -11.94
C SER A 98 -10.08 -1.38 -13.14
N ASP A 99 -9.47 -0.63 -14.06
CA ASP A 99 -8.70 -1.14 -15.20
C ASP A 99 -7.21 -1.38 -14.86
N GLY A 100 -6.79 -1.14 -13.61
CA GLY A 100 -5.45 -1.38 -13.12
C GLY A 100 -4.49 -0.20 -13.23
N GLY A 101 -4.94 0.95 -13.75
CA GLY A 101 -4.22 2.22 -13.74
C GLY A 101 -4.25 2.94 -12.38
N TYR A 102 -3.75 4.17 -12.34
CA TYR A 102 -3.72 4.98 -11.12
C TYR A 102 -4.13 6.43 -11.38
N ILE A 103 -4.97 6.97 -10.50
CA ILE A 103 -5.33 8.39 -10.48
C ILE A 103 -4.53 9.06 -9.37
N LEU A 104 -3.88 10.16 -9.72
CA LEU A 104 -3.26 11.09 -8.79
C LEU A 104 -4.03 12.40 -8.86
N ALA A 105 -4.48 12.90 -7.72
CA ALA A 105 -5.21 14.17 -7.65
C ALA A 105 -4.61 15.06 -6.58
N GLY A 106 -4.42 16.34 -6.89
CA GLY A 106 -4.01 17.36 -5.92
C GLY A 106 -4.29 18.75 -6.44
N ALA A 107 -3.85 19.77 -5.71
CA ALA A 107 -4.20 21.14 -6.03
C ALA A 107 -2.99 22.08 -6.01
N THR A 108 -3.06 23.06 -6.90
CA THR A 108 -2.14 24.18 -7.01
C THR A 108 -2.84 25.43 -6.46
N ASP A 109 -2.13 26.29 -5.73
CA ASP A 109 -2.62 27.63 -5.38
C ASP A 109 -1.87 28.67 -6.22
N VAL A 110 -2.01 28.59 -7.54
CA VAL A 110 -1.57 29.68 -8.42
C VAL A 110 -2.74 30.66 -8.51
N GLU A 111 -2.81 31.61 -7.58
CA GLU A 111 -3.76 32.74 -7.51
C GLU A 111 -5.06 32.59 -8.35
N GLY A 112 -5.86 31.55 -8.06
CA GLY A 112 -7.27 31.47 -8.48
C GLY A 112 -7.75 30.31 -9.38
N ASN A 113 -7.65 29.06 -8.90
CA ASN A 113 -8.43 27.85 -9.33
C ASN A 113 -7.78 26.88 -10.33
N SER A 114 -6.74 26.13 -9.95
CA SER A 114 -6.44 24.86 -10.66
C SER A 114 -6.32 23.68 -9.71
N GLN A 115 -7.32 22.80 -9.75
CA GLN A 115 -7.22 21.42 -9.28
C GLN A 115 -6.82 20.57 -10.47
N ASP A 116 -5.62 20.01 -10.44
CA ASP A 116 -5.13 19.18 -11.54
C ASP A 116 -5.28 17.71 -11.16
N VAL A 117 -5.93 16.95 -12.04
CA VAL A 117 -6.03 15.49 -11.93
C VAL A 117 -5.14 14.88 -12.99
N TRP A 118 -4.20 14.04 -12.57
CA TRP A 118 -3.29 13.34 -13.46
C TRP A 118 -3.68 11.86 -13.45
N ILE A 119 -3.99 11.35 -14.63
CA ILE A 119 -4.29 9.93 -14.85
C ILE A 119 -3.04 9.31 -15.47
N ILE A 120 -2.55 8.22 -14.88
CA ILE A 120 -1.35 7.51 -15.32
C ILE A 120 -1.68 6.06 -15.63
#